data_AF-A0A085ESS4-F1
#
_entry.id   AF-A0A085ESS4-F1
#
_cell.length_a   1.000
_cell.length_b   1.000
_cell.length_c   1.000
_cell.angle_alpha   90.00
_cell.angle_beta   90.00
_cell.angle_gamma   90.00
#
_symmetry.space_group_name_H-M   'P 1'
#
loop_
_entity.id
_entity.type
_entity.pdbx_description
1 polymer ?
#
loop_
_entity_poly.entity_id
_entity_poly.type
_entity_poly.pdbx_seq_one_letter_code
_entity_poly.pdbx_strand_id
1 'polypeptide(L)'
;MLPPPSPHEQLVFLDHIQRLFEEGEFVATYKYALLHAITELAIEFGTDSGDTLDLFHSQIADKFLEVYWRQVVPYRANDEGGVLIQNKGRQAAVIVLLQDIRGRHGTLPMARASQEWRVAVRETVRLLKEMPLWRLQILRRQESRFLYIPGAGPFIRLLPGVMFNLRRFHGLLQQLIRAAWTSHIRSNPKNAALLGDRDDLEEVLFGTDRASLALVKPILKDLQGDTCFYCQRRLGEMGEVDHFIAWSRYPRDLGHNFVLAHRRCNGDKRDLLAAIEHLERWRNRNVVQGATLKRELEGQFVCDEPTTLRVAQWSYEHGFAASSQSWQRTGQVVPLDEGYRRILQERFPTPPDPAATAA
;
A
#
# COMPACT_ATOMS: atom_id res chain seq x y z
N MET A 1 23.19 3.40 -14.12
CA MET A 1 21.74 3.60 -14.00
C MET A 1 21.20 3.69 -15.41
N LEU A 2 20.37 2.73 -15.80
CA LEU A 2 19.70 2.76 -17.11
C LEU A 2 18.68 3.91 -17.14
N PRO A 3 18.53 4.59 -18.28
CA PRO A 3 17.53 5.66 -18.42
C PRO A 3 16.11 5.09 -18.23
N PRO A 4 15.14 5.91 -17.79
CA PRO A 4 13.74 5.51 -17.79
C PRO A 4 13.29 5.00 -19.17
N PRO A 5 12.36 4.01 -19.23
CA PRO A 5 11.84 3.52 -20.49
C PRO A 5 11.21 4.66 -21.30
N SER A 6 11.43 4.62 -22.61
CA SER A 6 10.82 5.54 -23.57
C SER A 6 9.30 5.46 -23.53
N PRO A 7 8.57 6.51 -23.97
CA PRO A 7 7.11 6.45 -24.05
C PRO A 7 6.57 5.24 -24.81
N HIS A 8 7.27 4.78 -25.85
CA HIS A 8 6.89 3.58 -26.59
C HIS A 8 7.02 2.30 -25.74
N GLU A 9 8.13 2.13 -25.02
CA GLU A 9 8.31 0.99 -24.10
C GLU A 9 7.29 0.99 -22.95
N GLN A 10 6.88 2.18 -22.49
CA GLN A 10 5.82 2.33 -21.50
C GLN A 10 4.45 1.87 -22.05
N LEU A 11 4.13 2.18 -23.31
CA LEU A 11 2.90 1.70 -23.96
C LEU A 11 2.93 0.18 -24.16
N VAL A 12 4.06 -0.37 -24.62
CA VAL A 12 4.25 -1.82 -24.75
C VAL A 12 4.08 -2.54 -23.41
N PHE A 13 4.50 -1.93 -22.30
CA PHE A 13 4.22 -2.48 -20.97
C PHE A 13 2.72 -2.53 -20.66
N LEU A 14 1.97 -1.47 -20.97
CA LEU A 14 0.52 -1.44 -20.76
C LEU A 14 -0.21 -2.47 -21.63
N ASP A 15 0.21 -2.65 -22.89
CA ASP A 15 -0.33 -3.69 -23.77
C ASP A 15 -0.14 -5.09 -23.18
N HIS A 16 1.04 -5.38 -22.59
CA HIS A 16 1.27 -6.65 -21.92
C HIS A 16 0.41 -6.83 -20.66
N ILE A 17 0.15 -5.75 -19.91
CA ILE A 17 -0.75 -5.80 -18.75
C ILE A 17 -2.19 -6.07 -19.19
N GLN A 18 -2.67 -5.44 -20.27
CA GLN A 18 -4.01 -5.72 -20.81
C GLN A 18 -4.12 -7.19 -21.23
N ARG A 19 -3.15 -7.68 -22.00
CA ARG A 19 -3.07 -9.09 -22.39
C ARG A 19 -3.00 -10.02 -21.19
N LEU A 20 -2.34 -9.63 -20.10
CA LEU A 20 -2.31 -10.42 -18.87
C LEU A 20 -3.73 -10.65 -18.32
N PHE A 21 -4.56 -9.61 -18.25
CA PHE A 21 -5.93 -9.73 -17.74
C PHE A 21 -6.88 -10.44 -18.72
N GLU A 22 -6.71 -10.26 -20.03
CA GLU A 22 -7.58 -10.84 -21.06
C GLU A 22 -7.23 -12.29 -21.41
N GLU A 23 -5.94 -12.60 -21.50
CA GLU A 23 -5.42 -13.88 -22.00
C GLU A 23 -4.92 -14.80 -20.88
N GLY A 24 -4.79 -14.27 -19.66
CA GLY A 24 -4.37 -15.01 -18.49
C GLY A 24 -5.49 -15.86 -17.89
N GLU A 25 -5.19 -17.11 -17.57
CA GLU A 25 -6.17 -17.96 -16.86
C GLU A 25 -6.18 -17.62 -15.35
N PHE A 26 -7.19 -16.87 -14.88
CA PHE A 26 -7.43 -16.55 -13.47
C PHE A 26 -8.47 -17.49 -12.84
N VAL A 27 -7.99 -18.64 -12.35
CA VAL A 27 -8.84 -19.65 -11.68
C VAL A 27 -9.01 -19.39 -10.17
N ALA A 28 -8.13 -18.59 -9.58
CA ALA A 28 -8.13 -18.17 -8.19
C ALA A 28 -7.54 -16.76 -8.07
N THR A 29 -7.71 -16.12 -6.92
CA THR A 29 -7.29 -14.73 -6.71
C THR A 29 -5.79 -14.53 -6.46
N TYR A 30 -5.01 -15.62 -6.41
CA TYR A 30 -3.56 -15.56 -6.17
C TYR A 30 -2.80 -14.74 -7.23
N LYS A 31 -3.19 -14.77 -8.50
CA LYS A 31 -2.54 -13.95 -9.53
C LYS A 31 -2.77 -12.45 -9.32
N TYR A 32 -3.98 -12.05 -8.92
CA TYR A 32 -4.28 -10.65 -8.59
C TYR A 32 -3.45 -10.19 -7.40
N ALA A 33 -3.41 -10.98 -6.33
CA ALA A 33 -2.62 -10.68 -5.13
C ALA A 33 -1.12 -10.62 -5.41
N LEU A 34 -0.59 -11.51 -6.25
CA LEU A 34 0.82 -11.48 -6.64
C LEU A 34 1.16 -10.21 -7.44
N LEU A 35 0.34 -9.87 -8.43
CA LEU A 35 0.55 -8.65 -9.22
C LEU A 35 0.43 -7.40 -8.34
N HIS A 36 -0.53 -7.38 -7.41
CA HIS A 36 -0.68 -6.32 -6.40
C HIS A 36 0.60 -6.19 -5.58
N ALA A 37 1.06 -7.30 -4.98
CA ALA A 37 2.25 -7.31 -4.14
C ALA A 37 3.50 -6.82 -4.88
N ILE A 38 3.73 -7.29 -6.11
CA ILE A 38 4.87 -6.85 -6.93
C ILE A 38 4.78 -5.35 -7.24
N THR A 39 3.57 -4.85 -7.55
CA THR A 39 3.36 -3.43 -7.87
C THR A 39 3.64 -2.54 -6.66
N GLU A 40 3.22 -2.93 -5.45
CA GLU A 40 3.53 -2.19 -4.21
C GLU A 40 5.01 -2.29 -3.85
N LEU A 41 5.63 -3.46 -3.97
CA LEU A 41 7.06 -3.63 -3.70
C LEU A 41 7.94 -2.80 -4.65
N ALA A 42 7.49 -2.54 -5.89
CA ALA A 42 8.18 -1.60 -6.78
C ALA A 42 8.17 -0.15 -6.25
N ILE A 43 7.14 0.25 -5.52
CA ILE A 43 7.12 1.54 -4.82
C ILE A 43 8.08 1.52 -3.62
N GLU A 44 7.98 0.48 -2.79
CA GLU A 44 8.73 0.38 -1.53
C GLU A 44 10.25 0.21 -1.78
N PHE A 45 10.65 -0.57 -2.78
CA PHE A 45 12.05 -0.96 -3.04
C PHE A 45 12.63 -0.43 -4.36
N GLY A 46 11.81 0.15 -5.24
CA GLY A 46 12.26 0.62 -6.55
C GLY A 46 12.67 2.09 -6.69
N THR A 47 13.10 2.48 -7.88
CA THR A 47 13.50 3.86 -8.23
C THR A 47 12.89 4.25 -9.57
N ASP A 48 12.94 5.53 -9.90
CA ASP A 48 12.49 6.03 -11.21
C ASP A 48 13.62 5.92 -12.26
N SER A 49 14.15 4.70 -12.44
CA SER A 49 15.18 4.36 -13.43
C SER A 49 14.77 3.15 -14.27
N GLY A 50 15.46 2.92 -15.39
CA GLY A 50 15.26 1.74 -16.24
C GLY A 50 15.91 0.47 -15.72
N ASP A 51 16.51 0.50 -14.53
CA ASP A 51 17.24 -0.65 -13.98
C ASP A 51 16.31 -1.82 -13.64
N THR A 52 16.90 -3.00 -13.45
CA THR A 52 16.21 -4.16 -12.89
C THR A 52 16.01 -4.01 -11.39
N LEU A 53 15.00 -4.69 -10.83
CA LEU A 53 14.77 -4.76 -9.39
C LEU A 53 14.66 -6.22 -8.93
N ASP A 54 15.48 -6.60 -7.97
CA ASP A 54 15.40 -7.92 -7.34
C ASP A 54 14.40 -7.88 -6.18
N LEU A 55 13.37 -8.71 -6.25
CA LEU A 55 12.34 -8.87 -5.21
C LEU A 55 12.45 -10.26 -4.59
N PHE A 56 12.85 -10.32 -3.32
CA PHE A 56 12.99 -11.57 -2.60
C PHE A 56 11.63 -12.25 -2.43
N HIS A 57 11.60 -13.58 -2.57
CA HIS A 57 10.37 -14.35 -2.39
C HIS A 57 9.74 -14.11 -1.02
N SER A 58 10.53 -13.89 0.02
CA SER A 58 10.05 -13.56 1.37
C SER A 58 9.35 -12.20 1.44
N GLN A 59 9.86 -11.18 0.72
CA GLN A 59 9.21 -9.87 0.62
C GLN A 59 7.88 -9.99 -0.11
N ILE A 60 7.85 -10.75 -1.22
CA ILE A 60 6.63 -11.01 -1.97
C ILE A 60 5.62 -11.76 -1.10
N ALA A 61 6.05 -12.79 -0.38
CA ALA A 61 5.19 -13.57 0.49
C ALA A 61 4.61 -12.74 1.65
N ASP A 62 5.42 -11.92 2.31
CA ASP A 62 4.95 -11.02 3.37
C ASP A 62 3.91 -10.02 2.85
N LYS A 63 4.20 -9.37 1.71
CA LYS A 63 3.27 -8.44 1.07
C LYS A 63 2.00 -9.13 0.59
N PHE A 64 2.12 -10.34 0.05
CA PHE A 64 1.00 -11.16 -0.40
C PHE A 64 0.04 -11.47 0.76
N LEU A 65 0.58 -11.87 1.93
CA LEU A 65 -0.21 -12.11 3.14
C LEU A 65 -0.88 -10.82 3.64
N GLU A 66 -0.18 -9.68 3.60
CA GLU A 66 -0.76 -8.37 3.92
C GLU A 66 -1.95 -8.03 3.02
N VAL A 67 -1.85 -8.26 1.70
CA VAL A 67 -2.96 -8.04 0.76
C VAL A 67 -4.17 -8.92 1.10
N TYR A 68 -3.96 -10.17 1.54
CA TYR A 68 -5.03 -11.06 1.98
C TYR A 68 -5.57 -10.75 3.39
N TRP A 69 -4.90 -9.93 4.19
CA TRP A 69 -5.29 -9.69 5.59
C TRP A 69 -6.71 -9.15 5.73
N ARG A 70 -7.16 -8.30 4.80
CA ARG A 70 -8.55 -7.82 4.78
C ARG A 70 -9.53 -8.84 4.20
N GLN A 71 -9.07 -9.69 3.29
CA GLN A 71 -9.88 -10.69 2.60
C GLN A 71 -10.38 -11.80 3.56
N VAL A 72 -9.80 -11.93 4.75
CA VAL A 72 -10.26 -12.88 5.79
C VAL A 72 -11.31 -12.31 6.74
N VAL A 73 -11.66 -11.02 6.60
CA VAL A 73 -12.73 -10.41 7.40
C VAL A 73 -14.08 -10.97 6.91
N PRO A 74 -14.96 -11.45 7.80
CA PRO A 74 -16.29 -11.88 7.41
C PRO A 74 -17.05 -10.76 6.70
N TYR A 75 -17.48 -11.04 5.47
CA TYR A 75 -18.40 -10.19 4.74
C TYR A 75 -19.81 -10.41 5.29
N ARG A 76 -20.53 -9.32 5.55
CA ARG A 76 -21.88 -9.34 6.13
C ARG A 76 -22.78 -8.46 5.28
N ALA A 77 -23.38 -9.02 4.24
CA ALA A 77 -24.49 -8.33 3.57
C ALA A 77 -25.79 -8.44 4.38
N ASN A 78 -26.01 -9.59 5.02
CA ASN A 78 -27.22 -9.94 5.78
C ASN A 78 -26.85 -10.41 7.21
N ASP A 79 -27.82 -10.94 7.98
CA ASP A 79 -27.59 -11.49 9.33
C ASP A 79 -26.60 -12.66 9.38
N GLU A 80 -26.40 -13.35 8.25
CA GLU A 80 -25.36 -14.35 8.08
C GLU A 80 -24.06 -13.74 7.58
N GLY A 81 -22.99 -13.90 8.36
CA GLY A 81 -21.64 -13.45 8.03
C GLY A 81 -20.73 -14.60 7.65
N GLY A 82 -19.92 -14.42 6.60
CA GLY A 82 -18.99 -15.45 6.14
C GLY A 82 -17.77 -14.88 5.42
N VAL A 83 -16.68 -15.65 5.39
CA VAL A 83 -15.48 -15.26 4.62
C VAL A 83 -15.67 -15.68 3.17
N LEU A 84 -15.51 -14.71 2.27
CA LEU A 84 -15.68 -14.91 0.83
C LEU A 84 -14.71 -15.96 0.29
N ILE A 85 -15.21 -16.83 -0.59
CA ILE A 85 -14.43 -17.88 -1.23
C ILE A 85 -13.58 -17.27 -2.35
N GLN A 86 -12.26 -17.42 -2.23
CA GLN A 86 -11.24 -16.81 -3.09
C GLN A 86 -10.79 -17.70 -4.28
N ASN A 87 -11.43 -18.86 -4.46
CA ASN A 87 -11.09 -19.85 -5.48
C ASN A 87 -12.39 -20.53 -5.98
N LYS A 88 -12.43 -20.94 -7.25
CA LYS A 88 -13.56 -21.72 -7.82
C LYS A 88 -13.75 -23.07 -7.10
N GLY A 89 -12.67 -23.64 -6.56
CA GLY A 89 -12.66 -24.90 -5.81
C GLY A 89 -12.94 -24.72 -4.31
N ARG A 90 -12.08 -25.31 -3.48
CA ARG A 90 -12.06 -25.11 -2.01
C ARG A 90 -11.49 -23.74 -1.65
N GLN A 91 -11.75 -23.28 -0.42
CA GLN A 91 -11.18 -22.03 0.08
C GLN A 91 -9.66 -21.99 -0.11
N ALA A 92 -9.14 -20.80 -0.44
CA ALA A 92 -7.71 -20.61 -0.64
C ALA A 92 -6.94 -20.92 0.66
N ALA A 93 -5.84 -21.67 0.56
CA ALA A 93 -5.04 -22.07 1.71
C ALA A 93 -4.56 -20.86 2.54
N VAL A 94 -4.23 -19.75 1.88
CA VAL A 94 -3.81 -18.50 2.53
C VAL A 94 -4.94 -17.88 3.37
N ILE A 95 -6.20 -18.03 2.97
CA ILE A 95 -7.32 -17.53 3.77
C ILE A 95 -7.42 -18.30 5.08
N VAL A 96 -7.39 -19.63 5.02
CA VAL A 96 -7.49 -20.49 6.22
C VAL A 96 -6.34 -20.19 7.19
N LEU A 97 -5.12 -20.09 6.66
CA LEU A 97 -3.92 -19.74 7.42
C LEU A 97 -4.07 -18.38 8.12
N LEU A 98 -4.53 -17.36 7.41
CA LEU A 98 -4.67 -16.01 7.95
C LEU A 98 -5.86 -15.85 8.90
N GLN A 99 -6.93 -16.61 8.75
CA GLN A 99 -8.05 -16.62 9.70
C GLN A 99 -7.58 -17.06 11.10
N ASP A 100 -6.78 -18.12 11.17
CA ASP A 100 -6.22 -18.63 12.42
C ASP A 100 -5.28 -17.60 13.07
N ILE A 101 -4.35 -17.04 12.29
CA ILE A 101 -3.42 -16.01 12.77
C ILE A 101 -4.18 -14.77 13.27
N ARG A 102 -5.20 -14.33 12.53
CA ARG A 102 -6.03 -13.18 12.92
C ARG A 102 -6.84 -13.46 14.19
N GLY A 103 -7.37 -14.66 14.35
CA GLY A 103 -8.07 -15.07 15.57
C GLY A 103 -7.18 -15.00 16.81
N ARG A 104 -5.87 -15.29 16.68
CA ARG A 104 -4.90 -15.24 17.79
C ARG A 104 -4.38 -13.83 18.09
N HIS A 105 -4.11 -13.04 17.05
CA HIS A 105 -3.36 -11.79 17.19
C HIS A 105 -4.21 -10.53 16.99
N GLY A 106 -5.39 -10.63 16.40
CA GLY A 106 -6.34 -9.53 16.16
C GLY A 106 -5.92 -8.59 15.03
N THR A 107 -4.74 -7.97 15.13
CA THR A 107 -4.26 -6.90 14.25
C THR A 107 -3.09 -7.36 13.38
N LEU A 108 -2.90 -6.72 12.23
CA LEU A 108 -1.79 -7.05 11.31
C LEU A 108 -0.42 -6.84 11.95
N PRO A 109 -0.14 -5.73 12.68
CA PRO A 109 1.15 -5.55 13.32
C PRO A 109 1.47 -6.62 14.37
N MET A 110 0.50 -6.97 15.21
CA MET A 110 0.66 -8.04 16.21
C MET A 110 0.91 -9.38 15.55
N ALA A 111 0.17 -9.70 14.48
CA ALA A 111 0.42 -10.88 13.67
C ALA A 111 1.85 -10.87 13.09
N ARG A 112 2.28 -9.79 12.43
CA ARG A 112 3.61 -9.65 11.83
C ARG A 112 4.76 -9.84 12.83
N ALA A 113 4.56 -9.44 14.09
CA ALA A 113 5.55 -9.62 15.16
C ALA A 113 5.66 -11.09 15.65
N SER A 114 4.71 -11.95 15.28
CA SER A 114 4.58 -13.29 15.82
C SER A 114 5.47 -14.34 15.12
N GLN A 115 5.64 -15.49 15.76
CA GLN A 115 6.32 -16.64 15.13
C GLN A 115 5.45 -17.28 14.04
N GLU A 116 4.12 -17.30 14.23
CA GLU A 116 3.15 -17.84 13.27
C GLU A 116 3.20 -17.09 11.95
N TRP A 117 3.33 -15.76 11.97
CA TRP A 117 3.50 -15.00 10.72
C TRP A 117 4.80 -15.35 10.01
N ARG A 118 5.92 -15.49 10.74
CA ARG A 118 7.19 -15.95 10.16
C ARG A 118 7.06 -17.35 9.54
N VAL A 119 6.27 -18.24 10.14
CA VAL A 119 5.94 -19.56 9.56
C VAL A 119 5.11 -19.37 8.29
N ALA A 120 4.05 -18.57 8.35
CA ALA A 120 3.15 -18.29 7.24
C ALA A 120 3.88 -17.71 6.02
N VAL A 121 4.84 -16.81 6.24
CA VAL A 121 5.71 -16.28 5.17
C VAL A 121 6.49 -17.40 4.51
N ARG A 122 7.10 -18.32 5.28
CA ARG A 122 7.87 -19.45 4.72
C ARG A 122 6.97 -20.41 3.93
N GLU A 123 5.78 -20.71 4.42
CA GLU A 123 4.79 -21.53 3.72
C GLU A 123 4.31 -20.85 2.43
N THR A 124 4.05 -19.55 2.49
CA THR A 124 3.64 -18.75 1.35
C THR A 124 4.74 -18.67 0.30
N VAL A 125 6.02 -18.62 0.68
CA VAL A 125 7.14 -18.74 -0.27
C VAL A 125 7.08 -20.06 -1.04
N ARG A 126 6.80 -21.19 -0.36
CA ARG A 126 6.66 -22.50 -1.02
C ARG A 126 5.47 -22.50 -1.98
N LEU A 127 4.33 -21.98 -1.50
CA LEU A 127 3.12 -21.81 -2.31
C LEU A 127 3.42 -21.00 -3.57
N LEU A 128 3.99 -19.80 -3.46
CA LEU A 128 4.27 -18.91 -4.58
C LEU A 128 5.14 -19.56 -5.66
N LYS A 129 6.12 -20.38 -5.25
CA LYS A 129 7.00 -21.14 -6.16
C LYS A 129 6.26 -22.25 -6.91
N GLU A 130 5.35 -22.95 -6.24
CA GLU A 130 4.45 -23.90 -6.89
C GLU A 130 3.48 -23.18 -7.84
N MET A 131 2.89 -22.08 -7.37
CA MET A 131 2.09 -21.10 -8.11
C MET A 131 1.74 -19.88 -7.22
N PRO A 132 1.61 -18.66 -7.75
CA PRO A 132 1.44 -18.35 -9.16
C PRO A 132 2.67 -17.68 -9.83
N LEU A 133 3.87 -17.69 -9.23
CA LEU A 133 5.02 -16.93 -9.76
C LEU A 133 5.29 -17.22 -11.25
N TRP A 134 5.42 -18.49 -11.62
CA TRP A 134 5.64 -18.83 -13.03
C TRP A 134 4.35 -18.75 -13.85
N ARG A 135 3.18 -19.04 -13.25
CA ARG A 135 1.87 -19.03 -13.95
C ARG A 135 1.36 -17.64 -14.29
N LEU A 136 1.80 -16.59 -13.59
CA LEU A 136 1.36 -15.22 -13.83
C LEU A 136 1.64 -14.80 -15.27
N GLN A 137 2.80 -15.20 -15.80
CA GLN A 137 3.29 -14.82 -17.13
C GLN A 137 3.00 -15.88 -18.19
N ILE A 138 1.94 -16.69 -18.01
CA ILE A 138 1.42 -17.64 -19.01
C ILE A 138 0.14 -17.06 -19.63
N LEU A 139 0.20 -16.72 -20.92
CA LEU A 139 -0.88 -16.11 -21.71
C LEU A 139 -1.28 -17.06 -22.83
N ARG A 140 -2.57 -17.40 -22.95
CA ARG A 140 -3.05 -18.44 -23.91
C ARG A 140 -2.22 -19.73 -23.88
N ARG A 141 -1.79 -20.15 -22.69
CA ARG A 141 -0.94 -21.35 -22.44
C ARG A 141 0.48 -21.27 -23.02
N GLN A 142 0.93 -20.08 -23.40
CA GLN A 142 2.30 -19.81 -23.83
C GLN A 142 3.00 -18.91 -22.80
N GLU A 143 4.29 -19.12 -22.62
CA GLU A 143 5.09 -18.28 -21.73
C GLU A 143 5.37 -16.92 -22.39
N SER A 144 5.07 -15.84 -21.68
CA SER A 144 5.30 -14.46 -22.10
C SER A 144 5.96 -13.71 -20.95
N ARG A 145 7.29 -13.70 -20.91
CA ARG A 145 8.08 -13.03 -19.87
C ARG A 145 8.20 -11.54 -20.16
N PHE A 146 7.43 -10.72 -19.46
CA PHE A 146 7.45 -9.26 -19.61
C PHE A 146 7.54 -8.51 -18.28
N LEU A 147 7.30 -9.17 -17.15
CA LEU A 147 7.45 -8.59 -15.81
C LEU A 147 8.80 -8.96 -15.18
N TYR A 148 9.11 -10.25 -15.13
CA TYR A 148 10.26 -10.74 -14.39
C TYR A 148 10.75 -12.11 -14.86
N ILE A 149 11.97 -12.44 -14.44
CA ILE A 149 12.58 -13.77 -14.54
C ILE A 149 12.91 -14.31 -13.15
N PRO A 150 13.01 -15.65 -12.98
CA PRO A 150 13.60 -16.22 -11.77
C PRO A 150 15.03 -15.71 -11.58
N GLY A 151 15.38 -15.29 -10.37
CA GLY A 151 16.76 -14.99 -10.00
C GLY A 151 17.57 -16.25 -9.73
N ALA A 152 18.89 -16.12 -9.65
CA ALA A 152 19.79 -17.20 -9.23
C ALA A 152 19.65 -17.55 -7.72
N GLY A 153 19.05 -16.64 -6.95
CA GLY A 153 18.82 -16.78 -5.51
C GLY A 153 17.33 -16.87 -5.14
N PRO A 154 16.98 -16.55 -3.89
CA PRO A 154 15.59 -16.59 -3.43
C PRO A 154 14.81 -15.33 -3.83
N PHE A 155 14.90 -14.90 -5.08
CA PHE A 155 14.23 -13.71 -5.61
C PHE A 155 13.77 -13.91 -7.05
N ILE A 156 12.84 -13.05 -7.50
CA ILE A 156 12.59 -12.77 -8.91
C ILE A 156 13.28 -11.46 -9.28
N ARG A 157 13.73 -11.33 -10.52
CA ARG A 157 14.30 -10.11 -11.07
C ARG A 157 13.29 -9.47 -12.02
N LEU A 158 12.78 -8.29 -11.66
CA LEU A 158 12.01 -7.47 -12.58
C LEU A 158 12.89 -7.10 -13.78
N LEU A 159 12.34 -7.21 -14.99
CA LEU A 159 13.04 -6.87 -16.22
C LEU A 159 13.34 -5.36 -16.27
N PRO A 160 14.33 -4.93 -17.08
CA PRO A 160 14.62 -3.51 -17.28
C PRO A 160 13.35 -2.71 -17.61
N GLY A 161 13.21 -1.53 -17.00
CA GLY A 161 12.05 -0.64 -17.18
C GLY A 161 10.75 -1.08 -16.50
N VAL A 162 10.61 -2.34 -16.05
CA VAL A 162 9.37 -2.84 -15.42
C VAL A 162 9.11 -2.14 -14.09
N MET A 163 10.14 -1.98 -13.26
CA MET A 163 10.02 -1.25 -11.98
C MET A 163 9.49 0.17 -12.19
N PHE A 164 10.07 0.92 -13.14
CA PHE A 164 9.60 2.26 -13.49
C PHE A 164 8.14 2.24 -13.92
N ASN A 165 7.76 1.31 -14.80
CA ASN A 165 6.39 1.21 -15.30
C ASN A 165 5.38 0.83 -14.22
N LEU A 166 5.71 -0.10 -13.31
CA LEU A 166 4.86 -0.45 -12.17
C LEU A 166 4.64 0.76 -11.25
N ARG A 167 5.69 1.55 -11.01
CA ARG A 167 5.62 2.78 -10.19
C ARG A 167 4.82 3.87 -10.90
N ARG A 168 5.03 4.07 -12.20
CA ARG A 168 4.34 5.10 -13.00
C ARG A 168 2.85 4.79 -13.16
N PHE A 169 2.50 3.54 -13.45
CA PHE A 169 1.12 3.14 -13.70
C PHE A 169 0.45 2.51 -12.48
N HIS A 170 1.00 2.70 -11.28
CA HIS A 170 0.48 2.10 -10.04
C HIS A 170 -1.02 2.32 -9.86
N GLY A 171 -1.51 3.56 -10.02
CA GLY A 171 -2.93 3.88 -9.86
C GLY A 171 -3.82 3.11 -10.83
N LEU A 172 -3.44 3.04 -12.11
CA LEU A 172 -4.14 2.26 -13.13
C LEU A 172 -4.11 0.76 -12.82
N LEU A 173 -2.94 0.23 -12.46
CA LEU A 173 -2.77 -1.18 -12.10
C LEU A 173 -3.63 -1.55 -10.89
N GLN A 174 -3.67 -0.70 -9.85
CA GLN A 174 -4.52 -0.91 -8.69
C GLN A 174 -6.00 -0.99 -9.08
N GLN A 175 -6.48 -0.09 -9.93
CA GLN A 175 -7.86 -0.11 -10.41
C GLN A 175 -8.18 -1.40 -11.19
N LEU A 176 -7.32 -1.79 -12.14
CA LEU A 176 -7.50 -3.02 -12.92
C LEU A 176 -7.49 -4.27 -12.03
N ILE A 177 -6.52 -4.36 -11.11
CA ILE A 177 -6.40 -5.48 -10.18
C ILE A 177 -7.64 -5.60 -9.29
N ARG A 178 -8.07 -4.49 -8.67
CA ARG A 178 -9.22 -4.47 -7.74
C ARG A 178 -10.52 -4.78 -8.46
N ALA A 179 -10.74 -4.18 -9.63
CA ALA A 179 -11.93 -4.44 -10.44
C ALA A 179 -12.00 -5.90 -10.88
N ALA A 180 -10.89 -6.45 -11.40
CA ALA A 180 -10.82 -7.84 -11.84
C ALA A 180 -10.99 -8.82 -10.66
N TRP A 181 -10.38 -8.54 -9.51
CA TRP A 181 -10.52 -9.37 -8.31
C TRP A 181 -11.96 -9.33 -7.78
N THR A 182 -12.54 -8.13 -7.63
CA THR A 182 -13.94 -7.96 -7.21
C THR A 182 -14.89 -8.71 -8.15
N SER A 183 -14.71 -8.56 -9.46
CA SER A 183 -15.49 -9.30 -10.48
C SER A 183 -15.33 -10.81 -10.33
N HIS A 184 -14.10 -11.30 -10.13
CA HIS A 184 -13.85 -12.72 -9.89
C HIS A 184 -14.62 -13.24 -8.67
N ILE A 185 -14.62 -12.50 -7.57
CA ILE A 185 -15.34 -12.86 -6.33
C ILE A 185 -16.86 -12.85 -6.55
N ARG A 186 -17.40 -11.84 -7.24
CA ARG A 186 -18.83 -11.77 -7.60
C ARG A 186 -19.25 -12.91 -8.52
N SER A 187 -18.40 -13.28 -9.48
CA SER A 187 -18.68 -14.34 -10.44
C SER A 187 -18.65 -15.75 -9.84
N ASN A 188 -18.13 -15.92 -8.61
CA ASN A 188 -18.05 -17.21 -7.95
C ASN A 188 -19.42 -17.58 -7.34
N PRO A 189 -20.12 -18.61 -7.83
CA PRO A 189 -21.47 -18.95 -7.35
C PRO A 189 -21.52 -19.27 -5.85
N LYS A 190 -20.41 -19.69 -5.26
CA LYS A 190 -20.31 -19.99 -3.82
C LYS A 190 -20.40 -18.74 -2.94
N ASN A 191 -20.22 -17.55 -3.50
CA ASN A 191 -20.33 -16.30 -2.77
C ASN A 191 -21.73 -15.67 -2.91
N ALA A 192 -22.60 -16.19 -3.78
CA ALA A 192 -23.88 -15.55 -4.12
C ALA A 192 -24.76 -15.29 -2.89
N ALA A 193 -24.86 -16.26 -1.98
CA ALA A 193 -25.64 -16.13 -0.74
C ALA A 193 -25.10 -15.05 0.22
N LEU A 194 -23.77 -14.87 0.25
CA LEU A 194 -23.12 -13.89 1.13
C LEU A 194 -23.14 -12.47 0.57
N LEU A 195 -23.12 -12.32 -0.76
CA LEU A 195 -23.03 -11.01 -1.41
C LEU A 195 -24.35 -10.23 -1.36
N GLY A 196 -25.48 -10.91 -1.55
CA GLY A 196 -26.78 -10.25 -1.66
C GLY A 196 -26.81 -9.17 -2.73
N ASP A 197 -27.59 -8.10 -2.49
CA ASP A 197 -27.77 -6.98 -3.44
C ASP A 197 -26.88 -5.76 -3.13
N ARG A 198 -25.93 -5.86 -2.20
CA ARG A 198 -25.08 -4.73 -1.79
C ARG A 198 -23.97 -4.46 -2.79
N ASP A 199 -23.73 -3.18 -3.05
CA ASP A 199 -22.67 -2.71 -3.94
C ASP A 199 -21.46 -2.12 -3.18
N ASP A 200 -21.11 -2.71 -2.04
CA ASP A 200 -20.00 -2.25 -1.18
C ASP A 200 -18.79 -3.20 -1.16
N LEU A 201 -18.82 -4.26 -1.98
CA LEU A 201 -17.80 -5.32 -1.95
C LEU A 201 -16.38 -4.77 -2.09
N GLU A 202 -16.16 -3.84 -3.02
CA GLU A 202 -14.82 -3.28 -3.22
C GLU A 202 -14.32 -2.50 -1.99
N GLU A 203 -15.18 -1.70 -1.34
CA GLU A 203 -14.83 -0.97 -0.11
C GLU A 203 -14.51 -1.94 1.03
N VAL A 204 -15.26 -3.04 1.15
CA VAL A 204 -14.96 -4.05 2.17
C VAL A 204 -13.60 -4.71 1.91
N LEU A 205 -13.35 -5.16 0.68
CA LEU A 205 -12.14 -5.89 0.31
C LEU A 205 -10.88 -5.01 0.34
N PHE A 206 -10.97 -3.74 -0.06
CA PHE A 206 -9.80 -2.89 -0.33
C PHE A 206 -9.84 -1.48 0.28
N GLY A 207 -10.88 -1.15 1.04
CA GLY A 207 -11.01 0.14 1.73
C GLY A 207 -10.23 0.23 3.04
N THR A 208 -10.53 1.26 3.83
CA THR A 208 -9.93 1.53 5.16
C THR A 208 -10.84 1.00 6.26
N ASP A 209 -10.27 0.53 7.37
CA ASP A 209 -11.07 0.26 8.58
C ASP A 209 -11.28 1.59 9.34
N ARG A 210 -12.43 2.23 9.15
CA ARG A 210 -12.71 3.54 9.78
C ARG A 210 -12.82 3.45 11.30
N ALA A 211 -13.19 2.28 11.85
CA ALA A 211 -13.30 2.10 13.30
C ALA A 211 -11.93 2.13 13.98
N SER A 212 -10.89 1.61 13.33
CA SER A 212 -9.53 1.65 13.86
C SER A 212 -8.95 3.07 13.87
N LEU A 213 -9.31 3.92 12.89
CA LEU A 213 -8.82 5.31 12.83
C LEU A 213 -9.26 6.17 14.01
N ALA A 214 -10.39 5.84 14.66
CA ALA A 214 -10.85 6.55 15.85
C ALA A 214 -9.84 6.45 17.02
N LEU A 215 -9.07 5.36 17.09
CA LEU A 215 -8.04 5.13 18.11
C LEU A 215 -6.82 6.03 17.91
N VAL A 216 -6.57 6.50 16.69
CA VAL A 216 -5.41 7.33 16.33
C VAL A 216 -5.60 8.79 16.76
N LYS A 217 -6.85 9.26 16.76
CA LYS A 217 -7.21 10.67 17.04
C LYS A 217 -6.64 11.21 18.36
N PRO A 218 -6.82 10.57 19.54
CA PRO A 218 -6.27 11.10 20.80
C PRO A 218 -4.74 11.18 20.77
N ILE A 219 -4.06 10.16 20.24
CA ILE A 219 -2.60 10.10 20.14
C ILE A 219 -2.07 11.29 19.31
N LEU A 220 -2.64 11.53 18.13
CA LEU A 220 -2.22 12.65 17.29
C LEU A 220 -2.61 14.01 17.88
N LYS A 221 -3.72 14.09 18.61
CA LYS A 221 -4.13 15.32 19.30
C LYS A 221 -3.08 15.75 20.31
N ASP A 222 -2.59 14.81 21.12
CA ASP A 222 -1.56 15.09 22.12
C ASP A 222 -0.22 15.45 21.45
N LEU A 223 0.20 14.67 20.44
CA LEU A 223 1.48 14.89 19.75
C LEU A 223 1.53 16.19 18.94
N GLN A 224 0.39 16.65 18.42
CA GLN A 224 0.27 17.91 17.66
C GLN A 224 -0.15 19.10 18.54
N GLY A 225 -0.31 18.92 19.85
CA GLY A 225 -0.72 19.99 20.77
C GLY A 225 -2.12 20.55 20.48
N ASP A 226 -3.06 19.70 20.06
CA ASP A 226 -4.44 20.06 19.71
C ASP A 226 -4.54 21.13 18.60
N THR A 227 -3.58 21.11 17.67
CA THR A 227 -3.57 21.96 16.48
C THR A 227 -3.73 21.15 15.19
N CYS A 228 -4.39 21.76 14.21
CA CYS A 228 -4.56 21.18 12.89
C CYS A 228 -3.20 21.10 12.21
N PHE A 229 -2.87 19.90 11.72
CA PHE A 229 -1.59 19.65 11.09
C PHE A 229 -1.30 20.63 9.95
N TYR A 230 -2.31 21.01 9.16
CA TYR A 230 -2.15 21.88 8.00
C TYR A 230 -2.14 23.37 8.34
N CYS A 231 -3.24 23.88 8.92
CA CYS A 231 -3.40 25.32 9.14
C CYS A 231 -2.80 25.83 10.45
N GLN A 232 -2.33 24.92 11.33
CA GLN A 232 -1.72 25.20 12.63
C GLN A 232 -2.64 25.96 13.62
N ARG A 233 -3.95 26.03 13.35
CA ARG A 233 -4.96 26.57 14.27
C ARG A 233 -5.52 25.46 15.16
N ARG A 234 -6.06 25.83 16.32
CA ARG A 234 -6.72 24.90 17.27
C ARG A 234 -7.81 24.06 16.59
N LEU A 235 -7.85 22.76 16.89
CA LEU A 235 -8.78 21.80 16.28
C LEU A 235 -10.23 21.93 16.80
N GLY A 236 -10.40 22.30 18.07
CA GLY A 236 -11.68 22.14 18.76
C GLY A 236 -12.08 20.66 18.84
N GLU A 237 -13.38 20.35 18.85
CA GLU A 237 -13.86 18.97 18.97
C GLU A 237 -13.79 18.15 17.65
N MET A 238 -13.71 18.84 16.50
CA MET A 238 -13.97 18.29 15.16
C MET A 238 -12.72 17.89 14.34
N GLY A 239 -11.60 17.55 14.98
CA GLY A 239 -10.44 17.02 14.26
C GLY A 239 -10.73 15.65 13.61
N GLU A 240 -10.28 15.46 12.37
CA GLU A 240 -10.35 14.20 11.61
C GLU A 240 -8.93 13.70 11.31
N VAL A 241 -8.74 12.38 11.36
CA VAL A 241 -7.49 11.76 10.93
C VAL A 241 -7.43 11.79 9.40
N ASP A 242 -6.35 12.32 8.85
CA ASP A 242 -6.05 12.32 7.42
C ASP A 242 -4.77 11.52 7.15
N HIS A 243 -4.66 10.97 5.95
CA HIS A 243 -3.43 10.41 5.41
C HIS A 243 -2.67 11.53 4.69
N PHE A 244 -1.48 11.89 5.20
CA PHE A 244 -0.69 12.97 4.64
C PHE A 244 -0.42 12.74 3.14
N ILE A 245 0.11 11.57 2.79
CA ILE A 245 0.01 11.02 1.44
C ILE A 245 -1.36 10.35 1.31
N ALA A 246 -2.20 10.86 0.41
CA ALA A 246 -3.59 10.44 0.28
C ALA A 246 -3.75 8.93 0.04
N TRP A 247 -4.78 8.34 0.64
CA TRP A 247 -5.14 6.93 0.47
C TRP A 247 -5.31 6.51 -0.98
N SER A 248 -5.84 7.39 -1.83
CA SER A 248 -6.01 7.14 -3.27
C SER A 248 -4.69 6.94 -4.02
N ARG A 249 -3.57 7.46 -3.49
CA ARG A 249 -2.23 7.27 -4.05
C ARG A 249 -1.58 6.00 -3.56
N TYR A 250 -1.65 5.74 -2.25
CA TYR A 250 -1.12 4.54 -1.62
C TYR A 250 -2.09 4.04 -0.54
N PRO A 251 -2.96 3.06 -0.87
CA PRO A 251 -4.08 2.64 -0.02
C PRO A 251 -3.61 1.71 1.11
N ARG A 252 -2.86 2.29 2.04
CA ARG A 252 -2.29 1.63 3.23
C ARG A 252 -2.37 2.54 4.45
N ASP A 253 -2.69 1.93 5.58
CA ASP A 253 -2.75 2.56 6.89
C ASP A 253 -1.37 2.51 7.57
N LEU A 254 -0.45 3.35 7.11
CA LEU A 254 0.87 3.52 7.71
C LEU A 254 0.81 4.54 8.84
N GLY A 255 1.16 4.14 10.06
CA GLY A 255 1.04 4.98 11.25
C GLY A 255 1.75 6.33 11.13
N HIS A 256 2.95 6.35 10.55
CA HIS A 256 3.74 7.56 10.31
C HIS A 256 3.11 8.51 9.27
N ASN A 257 2.19 8.03 8.44
CA ASN A 257 1.50 8.84 7.43
C ASN A 257 0.28 9.58 7.98
N PHE A 258 -0.24 9.18 9.14
CA PHE A 258 -1.41 9.83 9.73
C PHE A 258 -1.09 11.23 10.27
N VAL A 259 -2.04 12.15 10.10
CA VAL A 259 -2.05 13.49 10.68
C VAL A 259 -3.45 13.83 11.19
N LEU A 260 -3.57 14.72 12.17
CA LEU A 260 -4.85 15.21 12.65
C LEU A 260 -5.13 16.60 12.08
N ALA A 261 -6.24 16.76 11.37
CA ALA A 261 -6.55 17.99 10.65
C ALA A 261 -8.01 18.42 10.86
N HIS A 262 -8.31 19.70 10.58
CA HIS A 262 -9.70 20.12 10.43
C HIS A 262 -10.33 19.43 9.22
N ARG A 263 -11.60 19.03 9.35
CA ARG A 263 -12.44 18.55 8.24
C ARG A 263 -12.35 19.44 6.99
N ARG A 264 -12.35 20.76 7.18
CA ARG A 264 -12.23 21.73 6.06
C ARG A 264 -10.88 21.69 5.36
N CYS A 265 -9.78 21.51 6.10
CA CYS A 265 -8.45 21.40 5.49
C CYS A 265 -8.30 20.06 4.77
N ASN A 266 -8.66 18.97 5.46
CA ASN A 266 -8.65 17.62 4.90
C ASN A 266 -9.50 17.54 3.61
N GLY A 267 -10.76 17.96 3.68
CA GLY A 267 -11.69 17.90 2.56
C GLY A 267 -11.37 18.85 1.39
N ASP A 268 -10.54 19.87 1.59
CA ASP A 268 -10.06 20.74 0.49
C ASP A 268 -8.79 20.16 -0.16
N LYS A 269 -7.87 19.60 0.65
CA LYS A 269 -6.67 18.89 0.19
C LYS A 269 -7.02 17.64 -0.64
N ARG A 270 -7.94 16.80 -0.17
CA ARG A 270 -8.37 15.56 -0.85
C ARG A 270 -7.16 14.70 -1.25
N ASP A 271 -7.04 14.39 -2.54
CA ASP A 271 -6.01 13.57 -3.17
C ASP A 271 -4.78 14.38 -3.66
N LEU A 272 -4.79 15.70 -3.46
CA LEU A 272 -3.65 16.57 -3.77
C LEU A 272 -2.49 16.27 -2.83
N LEU A 273 -1.28 16.35 -3.37
CA LEU A 273 -0.07 16.43 -2.57
C LEU A 273 -0.06 17.75 -1.81
N ALA A 274 0.39 17.75 -0.56
CA ALA A 274 0.53 19.00 0.17
C ALA A 274 1.75 19.79 -0.34
N ALA A 275 1.71 21.12 -0.26
CA ALA A 275 2.83 21.97 -0.62
C ALA A 275 4.05 21.73 0.28
N ILE A 276 5.23 22.17 -0.17
CA ILE A 276 6.53 21.91 0.46
C ILE A 276 6.58 22.26 1.96
N GLU A 277 5.89 23.33 2.38
CA GLU A 277 5.78 23.75 3.78
C GLU A 277 5.12 22.70 4.69
N HIS A 278 4.12 21.97 4.18
CA HIS A 278 3.46 20.89 4.92
C HIS A 278 4.30 19.61 4.88
N LEU A 279 5.00 19.37 3.77
CA LEU A 279 5.93 18.24 3.62
C LEU A 279 7.10 18.33 4.60
N GLU A 280 7.71 19.50 4.72
CA GLU A 280 8.79 19.77 5.66
C GLU A 280 8.31 19.55 7.11
N ARG A 281 7.15 20.09 7.47
CA ARG A 281 6.54 19.85 8.78
C ARG A 281 6.29 18.36 9.04
N TRP A 282 5.78 17.63 8.04
CA TRP A 282 5.47 16.21 8.17
C TRP A 282 6.73 15.38 8.36
N ARG A 283 7.77 15.68 7.57
CA ARG A 283 9.06 15.03 7.66
C ARG A 283 9.75 15.31 8.99
N ASN A 284 9.81 16.56 9.42
CA ASN A 284 10.38 16.97 10.71
C ASN A 284 9.68 16.28 11.88
N ARG A 285 8.34 16.22 11.86
CA ARG A 285 7.57 15.49 12.85
C ARG A 285 7.93 14.00 12.87
N ASN A 286 8.05 13.36 11.72
CA ASN A 286 8.42 11.94 11.67
C ASN A 286 9.84 11.68 12.18
N VAL A 287 10.79 12.60 11.95
CA VAL A 287 12.14 12.50 12.50
C VAL A 287 12.14 12.63 14.02
N VAL A 288 11.44 13.63 14.56
CA VAL A 288 11.46 13.95 15.99
C VAL A 288 10.57 13.01 16.81
N GLN A 289 9.38 12.68 16.29
CA GLN A 289 8.33 11.97 17.02
C GLN A 289 8.02 10.57 16.44
N GLY A 290 8.73 10.12 15.40
CA GLY A 290 8.44 8.84 14.72
C GLY A 290 8.53 7.61 15.63
N ALA A 291 9.47 7.60 16.57
CA ALA A 291 9.59 6.52 17.55
C ALA A 291 8.40 6.50 18.54
N THR A 292 7.95 7.69 18.97
CA THR A 292 6.76 7.82 19.82
C THR A 292 5.50 7.39 19.08
N LEU A 293 5.30 7.86 17.84
CA LEU A 293 4.19 7.43 17.00
C LEU A 293 4.15 5.91 16.84
N LYS A 294 5.31 5.29 16.57
CA LYS A 294 5.41 3.84 16.50
C LYS A 294 4.96 3.19 17.80
N ARG A 295 5.53 3.60 18.95
CA ARG A 295 5.20 3.04 20.26
C ARG A 295 3.70 3.14 20.59
N GLU A 296 3.05 4.24 20.24
CA GLU A 296 1.62 4.45 20.52
C GLU A 296 0.70 3.71 19.52
N LEU A 297 1.15 3.47 18.29
CA LEU A 297 0.31 2.93 17.21
C LEU A 297 0.62 1.48 16.81
N GLU A 298 1.78 0.93 17.18
CA GLU A 298 2.25 -0.38 16.69
C GLU A 298 1.37 -1.56 17.09
N GLY A 299 0.49 -1.41 18.08
CA GLY A 299 -0.50 -2.43 18.41
C GLY A 299 -1.64 -2.54 17.39
N GLN A 300 -1.90 -1.48 16.61
CA GLN A 300 -3.06 -1.36 15.72
C GLN A 300 -2.68 -1.12 14.26
N PHE A 301 -1.62 -0.35 14.01
CA PHE A 301 -1.20 0.08 12.68
C PHE A 301 0.25 -0.28 12.38
N VAL A 302 0.53 -0.55 11.10
CA VAL A 302 1.89 -0.81 10.64
C VAL A 302 2.66 0.50 10.71
N CYS A 303 3.75 0.51 11.49
CA CYS A 303 4.60 1.67 11.70
C CYS A 303 5.98 1.41 11.09
N ASP A 304 6.10 1.69 9.80
CA ASP A 304 7.31 1.55 8.99
C ASP A 304 7.69 2.90 8.38
N GLU A 305 8.55 3.64 9.07
CA GLU A 305 9.00 4.96 8.64
C GLU A 305 9.78 4.90 7.31
N PRO A 306 10.74 3.97 7.10
CA PRO A 306 11.39 3.79 5.80
C PRO A 306 10.39 3.64 4.64
N THR A 307 9.41 2.74 4.78
CA THR A 307 8.38 2.54 3.74
C THR A 307 7.53 3.79 3.54
N THR A 308 7.13 4.45 4.63
CA THR A 308 6.35 5.70 4.58
C THR A 308 7.11 6.81 3.83
N LEU A 309 8.42 6.95 4.06
CA LEU A 309 9.28 7.89 3.35
C LEU A 309 9.38 7.55 1.85
N ARG A 310 9.52 6.27 1.52
CA ARG A 310 9.65 5.79 0.13
C ARG A 310 8.37 6.02 -0.68
N VAL A 311 7.21 5.82 -0.04
CA VAL A 311 5.90 6.15 -0.61
C VAL A 311 5.75 7.65 -0.84
N ALA A 312 6.20 8.49 0.12
CA ALA A 312 6.20 9.94 -0.05
C ALA A 312 7.13 10.36 -1.21
N GLN A 313 8.36 9.87 -1.26
CA GLN A 313 9.31 10.12 -2.36
C GLN A 313 8.68 9.81 -3.72
N TRP A 314 8.18 8.59 -3.90
CA TRP A 314 7.50 8.18 -5.11
C TRP A 314 6.30 9.08 -5.45
N SER A 315 5.47 9.42 -4.47
CA SER A 315 4.27 10.24 -4.70
C SER A 315 4.61 11.63 -5.21
N TYR A 316 5.62 12.28 -4.62
CA TYR A 316 6.08 13.61 -5.02
C TYR A 316 6.87 13.58 -6.33
N GLU A 317 7.72 12.58 -6.57
CA GLU A 317 8.39 12.38 -7.86
C GLU A 317 7.38 12.22 -8.99
N HIS A 318 6.37 11.37 -8.79
CA HIS A 318 5.31 11.16 -9.75
C HIS A 318 4.50 12.44 -9.99
N GLY A 319 4.13 13.15 -8.92
CA GLY A 319 3.40 14.42 -9.03
C GLY A 319 4.18 15.48 -9.81
N PHE A 320 5.49 15.60 -9.55
CA PHE A 320 6.36 16.56 -10.22
C PHE A 320 6.55 16.21 -11.70
N ALA A 321 6.80 14.94 -12.02
CA ALA A 321 6.92 14.47 -13.41
C ALA A 321 5.63 14.67 -14.22
N ALA A 322 4.48 14.72 -13.56
CA ALA A 322 3.18 15.03 -14.16
C ALA A 322 2.84 16.54 -14.16
N SER A 323 3.76 17.41 -13.74
CA SER A 323 3.53 18.87 -13.58
C SER A 323 2.29 19.19 -12.73
N SER A 324 2.08 18.40 -11.67
CA SER A 324 0.91 18.52 -10.80
C SER A 324 0.93 19.81 -9.98
N GLN A 325 -0.25 20.23 -9.53
CA GLN A 325 -0.40 21.23 -8.48
C GLN A 325 -0.33 20.55 -7.09
N SER A 326 0.11 21.32 -6.10
CA SER A 326 0.14 20.94 -4.68
C SER A 326 -0.73 21.87 -3.87
N TRP A 327 -1.37 21.33 -2.83
CA TRP A 327 -2.28 22.05 -1.96
C TRP A 327 -1.52 22.88 -0.92
N GLN A 328 -1.68 24.20 -0.94
CA GLN A 328 -1.02 25.09 0.02
C GLN A 328 -1.91 25.40 1.22
N ARG A 329 -3.18 25.74 0.96
CA ARG A 329 -4.18 26.01 2.00
C ARG A 329 -5.56 25.97 1.38
N THR A 330 -6.60 26.09 2.19
CA THR A 330 -7.98 26.05 1.71
C THR A 330 -8.21 27.02 0.53
N GLY A 331 -8.63 26.46 -0.61
CA GLY A 331 -8.91 27.22 -1.84
C GLY A 331 -7.68 27.68 -2.61
N GLN A 332 -6.47 27.26 -2.24
CA GLN A 332 -5.24 27.63 -2.92
C GLN A 332 -4.33 26.42 -3.19
N VAL A 333 -3.94 26.32 -4.46
CA VAL A 333 -2.91 25.39 -4.93
C VAL A 333 -1.74 26.17 -5.52
N VAL A 334 -0.56 25.55 -5.51
CA VAL A 334 0.66 26.09 -6.12
C VAL A 334 1.32 24.99 -6.95
N PRO A 335 2.08 25.33 -8.01
CA PRO A 335 2.85 24.34 -8.76
C PRO A 335 3.73 23.53 -7.82
N LEU A 336 3.78 22.21 -8.00
CA LEU A 336 4.74 21.39 -7.28
C LEU A 336 6.14 21.67 -7.82
N ASP A 337 7.04 22.18 -6.98
CA ASP A 337 8.43 22.47 -7.31
C ASP A 337 9.39 21.37 -6.82
N GLU A 338 10.67 21.44 -7.20
CA GLU A 338 11.69 20.44 -6.85
C GLU A 338 12.11 20.44 -5.37
N GLY A 339 11.61 21.37 -4.54
CA GLY A 339 11.96 21.51 -3.13
C GLY A 339 11.67 20.25 -2.31
N TYR A 340 10.72 19.40 -2.76
CA TYR A 340 10.45 18.11 -2.13
C TYR A 340 11.68 17.19 -2.11
N ARG A 341 12.56 17.26 -3.12
CA ARG A 341 13.73 16.38 -3.22
C ARG A 341 14.65 16.60 -2.05
N ARG A 342 14.94 17.85 -1.70
CA ARG A 342 15.74 18.21 -0.53
C ARG A 342 15.12 17.62 0.75
N ILE A 343 13.84 17.87 1.00
CA ILE A 343 13.14 17.42 2.22
C ILE A 343 13.12 15.89 2.34
N LEU A 344 12.94 15.19 1.22
CA LEU A 344 12.78 13.72 1.23
C LEU A 344 14.09 12.95 1.02
N GLN A 345 15.15 13.58 0.50
CA GLN A 345 16.48 13.00 0.36
C GLN A 345 17.39 13.29 1.56
N GLU A 346 17.13 14.36 2.32
CA GLU A 346 17.86 14.66 3.55
C GLU A 346 17.69 13.51 4.56
N ARG A 347 18.82 12.86 4.88
CA ARG A 347 18.98 12.15 6.15
C ARG A 347 19.04 13.22 7.23
N PHE A 348 17.92 13.46 7.90
CA PHE A 348 17.95 14.33 9.08
C PHE A 348 18.87 13.68 10.11
N PRO A 349 19.79 14.43 10.72
CA PRO A 349 20.55 13.93 11.85
C PRO A 349 19.59 13.52 12.95
N THR A 350 19.91 12.41 13.63
CA THR A 350 19.25 12.00 14.85
C THR A 350 19.21 13.19 15.81
N PRO A 351 18.07 13.52 16.45
CA PRO A 351 18.06 14.49 17.54
C PRO A 351 19.10 14.06 18.60
N PRO A 352 19.88 14.98 19.18
CA PRO A 352 20.81 14.61 20.24
C PRO A 352 20.05 13.96 21.40
N ASP A 353 20.70 12.95 22.00
CA ASP A 353 20.23 12.24 23.17
C ASP A 353 19.92 13.24 24.32
N PRO A 354 18.68 13.28 24.86
CA PRO A 354 18.35 14.11 26.01
C PRO A 354 19.19 13.81 27.25
N ALA A 355 19.88 12.66 27.30
CA ALA A 355 20.78 12.29 28.39
C ALA A 355 22.20 12.90 28.28
N ALA A 356 22.53 13.59 27.18
CA ALA A 356 23.87 14.19 26.98
C ALA A 356 24.04 15.60 27.58
N THR A 357 23.03 16.14 28.27
CA THR A 357 23.09 17.44 28.98
C THR A 357 22.98 17.32 30.51
N ALA A 358 23.34 16.17 31.06
CA ALA A 358 23.58 15.99 32.49
C ALA A 358 24.97 15.35 32.70
N ALA A 359 26.01 16.14 32.45
CA ALA A 359 27.37 15.90 32.93
C ALA A 359 27.96 17.23 33.42
#